data_AF-A0A1H2SLV2-F1
#
_entry.id   AF-A0A1H2SLV2-F1
#
_cell.length_a   1.000
_cell.length_b   1.000
_cell.length_c   1.000
_cell.angle_alpha   90.00
_cell.angle_beta   90.00
_cell.angle_gamma   90.00
#
_symmetry.space_group_name_H-M   'P 1'
#
loop_
_entity.id
_entity.type
_entity.pdbx_description
1 polymer ?
#
loop_
_entity_poly.entity_id
_entity_poly.type
_entity_poly.pdbx_seq_one_letter_code
_entity_poly.pdbx_strand_id
1 'polypeptide(L)'
;MSDKLNIPTFEVYTSYQEERFDGAIVAPDKLSYASDFPDIDKIIRAHQAILVYDSKWHYIPFHQLRSITKGKRRFALPWPLV
;
A
#
# COMPACT_ATOMS: atom_id res chain seq x y z
N MET A 1 -19.39 -6.79 11.74
CA MET A 1 -19.64 -5.95 10.56
C MET A 1 -18.29 -5.46 10.11
N SER A 2 -17.86 -5.72 8.86
CA SER A 2 -16.59 -5.22 8.35
C SER A 2 -16.81 -3.79 7.90
N ASP A 3 -16.18 -2.84 8.59
CA ASP A 3 -16.23 -1.44 8.19
C ASP A 3 -15.36 -1.27 6.95
N LYS A 4 -15.94 -0.73 5.88
CA LYS A 4 -15.19 -0.38 4.67
C LYS A 4 -14.52 0.96 4.91
N LEU A 5 -13.21 0.95 5.14
CA LEU A 5 -12.43 2.18 5.28
C LEU A 5 -12.19 2.78 3.90
N ASN A 6 -12.48 4.07 3.77
CA ASN A 6 -12.27 4.82 2.54
C ASN A 6 -10.86 5.44 2.56
N ILE A 7 -9.88 4.71 2.03
CA ILE A 7 -8.45 5.04 2.12
C ILE A 7 -7.89 5.54 0.78
N PRO A 8 -6.89 6.43 0.78
CA PRO A 8 -6.26 6.87 -0.46
C PRO A 8 -5.51 5.72 -1.14
N THR A 9 -5.44 5.82 -2.46
CA THR A 9 -4.61 4.94 -3.29
C THR A 9 -3.25 5.60 -3.54
N PHE A 10 -2.27 4.78 -3.87
CA PHE A 10 -0.92 5.17 -4.24
C PHE A 10 -0.47 4.38 -5.45
N GLU A 11 0.24 5.03 -6.36
CA GLU A 11 0.89 4.36 -7.48
C GLU A 11 2.32 4.01 -7.04
N VAL A 12 2.62 2.71 -7.00
CA VAL A 12 3.92 2.17 -6.63
C VAL A 12 4.65 1.69 -7.87
N TYR A 13 5.82 2.27 -8.11
CA TYR A 13 6.70 1.91 -9.21
C TYR A 13 7.85 1.05 -8.68
N THR A 14 8.06 -0.11 -9.29
CA THR A 14 9.16 -1.00 -8.93
C THR A 14 10.40 -0.79 -9.80
N SER A 15 11.53 -1.34 -9.35
CA SER A 15 12.85 -1.16 -9.96
C SER A 15 13.12 -2.14 -11.10
N TYR A 16 12.49 -3.32 -11.07
CA TYR A 16 12.86 -4.45 -11.92
C TYR A 16 11.94 -4.67 -13.12
N GLN A 17 10.77 -4.06 -13.18
CA GLN A 17 9.82 -4.17 -14.29
C GLN A 17 9.06 -2.85 -14.45
N GLU A 18 8.45 -2.60 -15.61
CA GLU A 18 7.43 -1.55 -15.81
C GLU A 18 6.15 -1.81 -14.98
N GLU A 19 6.23 -2.60 -13.92
CA GLU A 19 5.13 -2.91 -13.02
C GLU A 19 4.82 -1.69 -12.15
N ARG A 20 3.61 -1.17 -12.37
CA ARG A 20 2.96 -0.14 -11.58
C ARG A 20 1.75 -0.73 -10.89
N PHE A 21 1.72 -0.65 -9.57
CA PHE A 21 0.56 -1.04 -8.76
C PHE A 21 -0.18 0.22 -8.32
N ASP A 22 -1.48 0.31 -8.56
CA ASP A 22 -2.33 1.43 -8.12
C ASP A 22 -3.34 0.90 -7.10
N GLY A 23 -3.06 1.14 -5.82
CA GLY A 23 -3.83 0.52 -4.75
C GLY A 23 -3.62 1.14 -3.38
N ALA A 24 -4.33 0.59 -2.40
CA ALA A 24 -4.12 0.94 -1.01
C ALA A 24 -2.79 0.37 -0.51
N ILE A 25 -2.00 1.17 0.19
CA ILE A 25 -0.78 0.69 0.86
C ILE A 25 -1.14 0.24 2.28
N VAL A 26 -0.73 -0.98 2.61
CA VAL A 26 -0.96 -1.65 3.89
C VAL A 26 0.39 -2.16 4.40
N ALA A 27 0.56 -2.24 5.72
CA ALA A 27 1.71 -2.89 6.31
C ALA A 27 1.70 -4.41 6.00
N PRO A 28 2.88 -5.04 5.85
CA PRO A 28 2.98 -6.49 5.62
C PRO A 28 2.28 -7.37 6.66
N ASP A 29 2.17 -6.90 7.91
CA ASP A 29 1.44 -7.58 8.98
C ASP A 29 -0.09 -7.40 8.92
N LYS A 30 -0.58 -6.56 7.99
CA LYS A 30 -1.98 -6.18 7.81
C LYS A 30 -2.62 -5.49 9.02
N LEU A 31 -1.82 -4.96 9.96
CA LEU A 31 -2.30 -4.27 11.17
C LEU A 31 -2.44 -2.76 10.99
N SER A 32 -1.83 -2.20 9.95
CA SER A 32 -1.92 -0.76 9.65
C SER A 32 -1.98 -0.50 8.15
N TYR A 33 -2.46 0.69 7.78
CA TYR A 33 -2.55 1.15 6.39
C TYR A 33 -2.03 2.59 6.29
N ALA A 34 -1.64 2.98 5.08
CA ALA A 34 -1.17 4.34 4.82
C ALA A 34 -2.34 5.28 4.48
N SER A 35 -2.44 6.37 5.23
CA SER A 35 -3.36 7.47 4.91
C SER A 35 -2.67 8.64 4.20
N ASP A 36 -1.35 8.73 4.33
CA ASP A 36 -0.48 9.74 3.73
C ASP A 36 0.95 9.20 3.53
N PHE A 37 1.86 10.04 3.04
CA PHE A 37 3.27 9.68 2.84
C PHE A 37 4.02 9.38 4.15
N PRO A 38 3.87 10.17 5.23
CA PRO A 38 4.44 9.81 6.54
C PRO A 38 4.08 8.41 7.03
N ASP A 39 2.85 7.94 6.82
CA ASP A 39 2.47 6.58 7.19
C ASP A 39 3.17 5.52 6.32
N ILE A 40 3.33 5.77 5.02
CA ILE A 40 4.12 4.91 4.13
C ILE A 40 5.56 4.79 4.65
N ASP A 41 6.18 5.91 5.02
CA ASP A 41 7.54 5.94 5.56
C ASP A 41 7.65 5.13 6.85
N LYS A 42 6.65 5.22 7.75
CA LYS A 42 6.60 4.39 8.98
C LYS A 42 6.54 2.91 8.65
N ILE A 43 5.67 2.52 7.71
CA ILE A 43 5.51 1.12 7.29
C ILE A 43 6.82 0.59 6.70
N ILE A 44 7.43 1.33 5.78
CA ILE A 44 8.70 0.95 5.14
C ILE A 44 9.80 0.81 6.20
N ARG A 45 9.91 1.75 7.14
CA ARG A 45 10.92 1.69 8.20
C ARG A 45 10.74 0.47 9.11
N ALA A 46 9.51 0.15 9.48
CA ALA A 46 9.19 -0.94 10.39
C ALA A 46 9.35 -2.33 9.73
N HIS A 47 8.94 -2.47 8.47
CA HIS A 47 8.83 -3.79 7.83
C HIS A 47 9.80 -4.01 6.67
N GLN A 48 10.51 -2.99 6.20
CA GLN A 48 11.37 -3.04 5.00
C GLN A 48 10.63 -3.52 3.73
N ALA A 49 9.31 -3.35 3.70
CA ALA A 49 8.42 -3.76 2.62
C ALA A 49 7.05 -3.08 2.77
N ILE A 50 6.25 -3.12 1.71
CA ILE A 50 4.84 -2.71 1.73
C ILE A 50 3.95 -3.79 1.09
N LEU A 51 2.68 -3.81 1.47
CA LEU A 51 1.62 -4.50 0.74
C LEU A 51 0.79 -3.48 -0.02
N VAL A 52 0.55 -3.73 -1.31
CA VAL A 52 -0.38 -2.94 -2.12
C VAL A 52 -1.60 -3.79 -2.42
N TYR A 53 -2.79 -3.21 -2.24
CA TYR A 53 -4.05 -3.85 -2.58
C TYR A 53 -4.78 -3.09 -3.69
N ASP A 54 -4.86 -3.71 -4.87
CA ASP A 54 -5.48 -3.16 -6.10
C ASP A 54 -6.64 -4.05 -6.62
N SER A 55 -7.21 -4.89 -5.75
CA SER A 55 -8.03 -6.11 -6.00
C SER A 55 -7.24 -7.41 -5.88
N LYS A 56 -5.90 -7.35 -5.86
CA LYS A 56 -5.02 -8.43 -5.43
C LYS A 56 -3.98 -7.90 -4.43
N TRP A 57 -3.40 -8.79 -3.64
CA TRP A 57 -2.32 -8.45 -2.71
C TRP A 57 -0.99 -8.53 -3.42
N HIS A 58 -0.25 -7.43 -3.41
CA HIS A 58 1.08 -7.30 -3.98
C HIS A 58 2.08 -7.00 -2.87
N TYR A 59 3.01 -7.92 -2.64
CA TYR A 59 4.09 -7.72 -1.69
C TYR A 59 5.29 -7.10 -2.41
N ILE A 60 5.73 -5.94 -1.95
CA ILE A 60 6.82 -5.18 -2.58
C ILE A 60 7.90 -4.89 -1.52
N PRO A 61 9.06 -5.57 -1.60
CA PRO A 61 10.21 -5.27 -0.76
C PRO A 61 10.75 -3.85 -0.98
N PHE A 62 11.32 -3.24 0.05
CA PHE A 62 11.88 -1.89 -0.02
C PHE A 62 12.94 -1.73 -1.13
N HIS A 63 13.83 -2.70 -1.31
CA HIS A 63 14.86 -2.65 -2.34
C HIS A 63 14.31 -2.69 -3.78
N GLN A 64 13.03 -3.06 -3.96
CA GLN A 64 12.35 -3.04 -5.25
C GLN A 64 11.59 -1.73 -5.46
N LEU A 65 11.32 -0.94 -4.41
CA LEU A 65 10.60 0.33 -4.52
C LEU A 65 11.47 1.39 -5.19
N ARG A 66 10.97 1.93 -6.29
CA ARG A 66 11.62 3.03 -7.02
C ARG A 66 11.01 4.38 -6.64
N SER A 67 9.68 4.48 -6.69
CA SER A 67 8.95 5.68 -6.33
C SER A 67 7.51 5.36 -5.96
N ILE A 68 6.93 6.19 -5.09
CA ILE A 68 5.53 6.12 -4.70
C ILE A 68 4.91 7.49 -4.95
N THR A 69 3.80 7.53 -5.69
CA THR A 69 3.03 8.75 -5.94
C THR A 69 1.63 8.61 -5.38
N LYS A 70 0.98 9.74 -5.07
CA LYS A 70 -0.40 9.73 -4.58
C LYS A 70 -1.34 9.39 -5.73
N GLY A 71 -2.13 8.33 -5.56
CA GLY A 71 -3.15 7.93 -6.50
C GLY A 71 -4.31 8.92 -6.53
N LYS A 72 -5.07 8.92 -7.64
CA LYS A 72 -6.22 9.82 -7.83
C LYS A 72 -7.51 9.29 -7.19
N ARG A 73 -7.49 8.05 -6.71
CA ARG A 73 -8.69 7.33 -6.27
C ARG A 73 -8.65 7.11 -4.77
N ARG A 74 -9.82 6.80 -4.23
CA ARG A 74 -9.92 6.20 -2.90
C ARG A 74 -10.47 4.79 -3.04
N PHE A 75 -9.98 3.91 -2.19
CA PHE A 75 -10.30 2.50 -2.19
C PHE A 75 -11.10 2.17 -0.94
N ALA A 76 -12.16 1.38 -1.08
CA ALA A 76 -12.95 0.88 0.03
C ALA A 76 -12.33 -0.43 0.52
N LEU A 77 -11.42 -0.34 1.48
CA LEU A 77 -10.72 -1.50 2.05
C LEU A 77 -11.55 -2.08 3.20
N PRO A 78 -11.92 -3.38 3.16
CA PRO A 78 -12.55 -4.02 4.31
C PRO A 78 -11.57 -4.04 5.49
N TRP A 79 -12.01 -3.63 6.67
CA TRP A 79 -11.17 -3.60 7.87
C TRP A 79 -11.93 -4.14 9.11
N PRO A 80 -11.24 -4.82 10.05
CA PRO A 80 -9.88 -5.35 9.94
C PRO A 80 -9.77 -6.38 8.80
N LEU A 81 -8.56 -6.54 8.27
CA LEU A 81 -8.26 -7.55 7.26
C LEU A 81 -8.23 -8.92 7.94
N VAL A 82 -9.31 -9.70 7.82
CA VAL A 82 -9.43 -11.09 8.30
C VAL A 82 -8.75 -12.04 7.31
#